data_AF-A0A2E9AKU5-F1
#
_entry.id   AF-A0A2E9AKU5-F1
#
_cell.length_a   1.000
_cell.length_b   1.000
_cell.length_c   1.000
_cell.angle_alpha   90.00
_cell.angle_beta   90.00
_cell.angle_gamma   90.00
#
_symmetry.space_group_name_H-M   'P 1'
#
loop_
_entity.id
_entity.type
_entity.pdbx_description
1 polymer ?
#
loop_
_entity_poly.entity_id
_entity_poly.type
_entity_poly.pdbx_seq_one_letter_code
_entity_poly.pdbx_strand_id
1 'polypeptide(L)'
;MIVVYCTLAALAAIGVVLLGHATTRLRRRRLFTATCSGACGGLCLALTALAGALLLNLHTYQRLSYEQPVAQLSFQALDDQRFQATLASDNGAPRLFELTGDEFQLDARVLKWRAWANLLGFDALFRLERLSGRYRDIADERTRPRSVVALDAEEPGVNAFALARRLPGWAKAVDARYGSATYVPMADNARYDITLTQSGLIARPANAAARAAIERW
;
A
#
# COMPACT_ATOMS: atom_id res chain seq x y z
N MET A 1 -20.79 -0.79 -0.26
CA MET A 1 -20.36 0.25 0.70
C MET A 1 -21.52 1.15 1.14
N ILE A 2 -22.18 1.90 0.22
CA ILE A 2 -23.27 2.85 0.57
C ILE A 2 -24.42 2.20 1.37
N VAL A 3 -24.92 1.04 0.92
CA VAL A 3 -26.02 0.33 1.60
C VAL A 3 -25.69 -0.02 3.05
N VAL A 4 -24.45 -0.45 3.34
CA VAL A 4 -24.01 -0.81 4.70
C VAL A 4 -24.03 0.41 5.62
N TYR A 5 -23.52 1.56 5.16
CA TYR A 5 -23.57 2.80 5.94
C TYR A 5 -25.01 3.28 6.19
N CYS A 6 -25.89 3.18 5.19
CA CYS A 6 -27.32 3.51 5.36
C CYS A 6 -28.00 2.60 6.39
N THR A 7 -27.70 1.30 6.38
CA THR A 7 -28.26 0.36 7.37
C THR A 7 -27.80 0.65 8.80
N LEU A 8 -26.52 0.97 9.00
CA LEU A 8 -25.98 1.33 10.32
C LEU A 8 -26.57 2.66 10.83
N ALA A 9 -26.72 3.65 9.95
CA ALA A 9 -27.32 4.94 10.29
C ALA A 9 -28.79 4.79 10.71
N ALA A 10 -29.56 3.97 9.99
CA ALA A 10 -30.96 3.70 10.35
C ALA A 10 -31.08 2.99 11.71
N LEU A 11 -30.24 1.99 11.97
CA LEU A 11 -30.20 1.24 13.23
C LEU A 11 -29.79 2.13 14.42
N ALA A 12 -28.82 3.01 14.23
CA ALA A 12 -28.45 4.03 15.23
C ALA A 12 -29.63 4.97 15.53
N ALA A 13 -30.28 5.50 14.50
CA ALA A 13 -31.41 6.41 14.65
C ALA A 13 -32.57 5.76 15.43
N ILE A 14 -32.91 4.51 15.10
CA ILE A 14 -33.91 3.72 15.84
C ILE A 14 -33.50 3.57 17.31
N GLY A 15 -32.24 3.24 17.59
CA GLY A 15 -31.71 3.13 18.95
C GLY A 15 -31.85 4.42 19.76
N VAL A 16 -31.49 5.56 19.18
CA VAL A 16 -31.61 6.89 19.83
C VAL A 16 -33.07 7.26 20.10
N VAL A 17 -33.97 7.04 19.14
CA VAL A 17 -35.40 7.31 19.29
C VAL A 17 -36.01 6.47 20.42
N LEU A 18 -35.65 5.18 20.50
CA LEU A 18 -36.13 4.28 21.57
C LEU A 18 -35.63 4.70 22.96
N LEU A 19 -34.39 5.18 23.08
CA LEU A 19 -33.87 5.72 24.34
C LEU A 19 -34.54 7.06 24.73
N GLY A 20 -34.86 7.91 23.75
CA GLY A 20 -35.68 9.11 23.96
C GLY A 20 -37.09 8.78 24.46
N HIS A 21 -37.72 7.74 23.91
CA HIS A 21 -39.00 7.24 24.42
C HIS A 21 -38.88 6.59 25.80
N ALA A 22 -37.79 5.88 26.10
CA ALA A 22 -37.54 5.29 27.41
C ALA A 22 -37.42 6.38 28.49
N THR A 23 -36.63 7.42 28.25
CA THR A 23 -36.44 8.54 29.19
C THR A 23 -37.74 9.33 29.43
N THR A 24 -38.52 9.61 28.39
CA THR A 24 -39.83 10.27 28.54
C THR A 24 -40.85 9.40 29.29
N ARG A 25 -40.85 8.08 29.09
CA ARG A 25 -41.70 7.13 29.83
C ARG A 25 -41.27 6.95 31.28
N LEU A 26 -39.96 7.00 31.56
CA LEU A 26 -39.41 6.98 32.90
C LEU A 26 -39.85 8.22 33.69
N ARG A 27 -39.81 9.41 33.07
CA ARG A 27 -40.36 10.66 33.65
C ARG A 27 -41.86 10.56 33.96
N ARG A 28 -42.62 9.76 33.21
CA ARG A 28 -44.05 9.48 33.45
C ARG A 28 -44.32 8.30 34.39
N ARG A 29 -43.30 7.82 35.14
CA ARG A 29 -43.35 6.68 36.08
C ARG A 29 -43.79 5.33 35.49
N ARG A 30 -43.75 5.16 34.16
CA ARG A 30 -44.09 3.89 33.51
C ARG A 30 -42.87 2.98 33.41
N LEU A 31 -42.42 2.43 34.54
CA LEU A 31 -41.14 1.73 34.68
C LEU A 31 -41.00 0.52 33.74
N PHE A 32 -41.99 -0.37 33.68
CA PHE A 32 -41.90 -1.59 32.85
C PHE A 32 -41.71 -1.30 31.36
N THR A 33 -42.55 -0.42 30.80
CA THR A 33 -42.44 -0.03 29.38
C THR A 33 -41.21 0.80 29.08
N ALA A 34 -40.69 1.56 30.06
CA ALA A 34 -39.43 2.29 29.93
C ALA A 34 -38.24 1.32 29.84
N THR A 35 -38.20 0.28 30.68
CA THR A 35 -37.14 -0.75 30.69
C THR A 35 -37.09 -1.52 29.37
N CYS A 36 -38.22 -1.99 28.83
CA CYS A 36 -38.23 -2.68 27.54
C CYS A 36 -37.77 -1.78 26.38
N SER A 37 -38.26 -0.54 26.31
CA SER A 37 -37.80 0.41 25.27
C SER A 37 -36.33 0.78 25.44
N GLY A 38 -35.84 0.89 26.68
CA GLY A 38 -34.45 1.18 26.99
C GLY A 38 -33.53 0.03 26.61
N ALA A 39 -33.91 -1.21 26.93
CA ALA A 39 -33.17 -2.42 26.58
C ALA A 39 -33.07 -2.61 25.06
N CYS A 40 -34.19 -2.49 24.33
CA CYS A 40 -34.17 -2.57 22.86
C CYS A 40 -33.34 -1.44 22.23
N GLY A 41 -33.46 -0.21 22.73
CA GLY A 41 -32.67 0.92 22.25
C GLY A 41 -31.16 0.73 22.50
N GLY A 42 -30.81 0.28 23.72
CA GLY A 42 -29.45 -0.06 24.09
C GLY A 42 -28.86 -1.19 23.25
N LEU A 43 -29.64 -2.26 23.00
CA LEU A 43 -29.24 -3.36 22.12
C LEU A 43 -28.98 -2.88 20.69
N CYS A 44 -29.86 -2.05 20.13
CA CYS A 44 -29.68 -1.48 18.78
C CYS A 44 -28.39 -0.67 18.68
N LEU A 45 -28.11 0.18 19.68
CA LEU A 45 -26.86 0.96 19.72
C LEU A 45 -25.63 0.07 19.90
N ALA A 46 -25.69 -0.94 20.77
CA ALA A 46 -24.60 -1.89 20.98
C ALA A 46 -24.28 -2.67 19.69
N LEU A 47 -25.30 -3.17 19.00
CA LEU A 47 -25.15 -3.86 17.71
C LEU A 47 -24.58 -2.93 16.64
N THR A 48 -25.02 -1.67 16.60
CA THR A 48 -24.49 -0.68 15.65
C THR A 48 -23.03 -0.36 15.94
N ALA A 49 -22.66 -0.18 17.21
CA ALA A 49 -21.28 0.06 17.62
C ALA A 49 -20.38 -1.14 17.30
N LEU A 50 -20.83 -2.35 17.58
CA LEU A 50 -20.11 -3.59 17.25
C LEU A 50 -19.91 -3.72 15.73
N ALA A 51 -20.97 -3.58 14.95
CA ALA A 51 -20.91 -3.68 13.49
C ALA A 51 -20.06 -2.56 12.87
N GLY A 52 -20.14 -1.34 13.41
CA GLY A 52 -19.27 -0.22 13.03
C GLY A 52 -17.79 -0.49 13.32
N ALA A 53 -17.47 -1.02 14.51
CA ALA A 53 -16.11 -1.42 14.87
C ALA A 53 -15.59 -2.54 13.95
N LEU A 54 -16.43 -3.53 13.64
CA LEU A 54 -16.07 -4.63 12.74
C LEU A 54 -15.82 -4.12 11.31
N LEU A 55 -16.66 -3.21 10.81
CA LEU A 55 -16.50 -2.60 9.49
C LEU A 55 -15.22 -1.75 9.41
N LEU A 56 -14.92 -0.97 10.44
CA LEU A 56 -13.67 -0.23 10.54
C LEU A 56 -12.47 -1.16 10.55
N ASN A 57 -12.53 -2.26 11.30
CA ASN A 57 -11.48 -3.26 11.35
C ASN A 57 -11.25 -3.90 9.97
N LEU A 58 -12.33 -4.35 9.32
CA LEU A 58 -12.26 -4.99 8.01
C LEU A 58 -11.73 -4.04 6.92
N HIS A 59 -12.16 -2.78 6.94
CA HIS A 59 -11.68 -1.76 6.01
C HIS A 59 -10.21 -1.42 6.24
N THR A 60 -9.79 -1.38 7.50
CA THR A 60 -8.37 -1.20 7.87
C THR A 60 -7.54 -2.39 7.37
N TYR A 61 -8.04 -3.61 7.53
CA TYR A 61 -7.36 -4.83 7.11
C TYR A 61 -7.20 -4.91 5.58
N GLN A 62 -8.27 -4.70 4.83
CA GLN A 62 -8.23 -4.69 3.36
C GLN A 62 -7.25 -3.64 2.81
N ARG A 63 -7.16 -2.48 3.46
CA ARG A 63 -6.21 -1.44 3.05
C ARG A 63 -4.76 -1.75 3.43
N LEU A 64 -4.54 -2.48 4.53
CA LEU A 64 -3.20 -2.94 4.91
C LEU A 64 -2.66 -3.96 3.91
N SER A 65 -3.54 -4.82 3.41
CA SER A 65 -3.21 -5.89 2.46
C SER A 65 -3.31 -5.48 0.99
N TYR A 66 -3.61 -4.22 0.67
CA TYR A 66 -3.66 -3.78 -0.72
C TYR A 66 -2.25 -3.66 -1.29
N GLU A 67 -1.99 -4.43 -2.34
CA GLU A 67 -0.73 -4.44 -3.05
C GLU A 67 -0.99 -4.13 -4.52
N GLN A 68 -0.28 -3.13 -5.03
CA GLN A 68 -0.41 -2.70 -6.41
C GLN A 68 0.78 -3.22 -7.21
N PRO A 69 0.59 -3.95 -8.33
CA PRO A 69 1.69 -4.29 -9.23
C PRO A 69 2.29 -3.01 -9.81
N VAL A 70 3.61 -2.93 -9.81
CA VAL A 70 4.38 -1.75 -10.25
C VAL A 70 5.18 -2.06 -11.49
N ALA A 71 5.92 -3.17 -11.46
CA ALA A 71 6.81 -3.57 -12.54
C ALA A 71 7.17 -5.04 -12.41
N GLN A 72 7.73 -5.59 -13.47
CA GLN A 72 8.39 -6.88 -13.47
C GLN A 72 9.86 -6.69 -13.85
N LEU A 73 10.75 -7.27 -13.06
CA LEU A 73 12.18 -7.31 -13.34
C LEU A 73 12.58 -8.72 -13.76
N SER A 74 13.38 -8.82 -14.81
CA SER A 74 13.98 -10.08 -15.24
C SER A 74 15.46 -9.91 -15.51
N PHE A 75 16.23 -10.96 -15.25
CA PHE A 75 17.69 -10.95 -15.32
C PHE A 75 18.18 -12.05 -16.26
N GLN A 76 19.18 -11.72 -17.07
CA GLN A 76 19.97 -12.67 -17.85
C GLN A 76 21.44 -12.47 -17.50
N ALA A 77 22.16 -13.55 -17.20
CA ALA A 77 23.58 -13.45 -16.90
C ALA A 77 24.36 -13.13 -18.17
N LEU A 78 25.18 -12.09 -18.11
CA LEU A 78 26.13 -11.73 -19.16
C LEU A 78 27.53 -12.27 -18.83
N ASP A 79 27.91 -12.23 -17.55
CA ASP A 79 29.16 -12.78 -17.02
C ASP A 79 29.05 -12.95 -15.49
N ASP A 80 30.15 -13.33 -14.84
CA ASP A 80 30.24 -13.39 -13.38
C ASP A 80 29.87 -12.03 -12.76
N GLN A 81 28.84 -12.06 -11.91
CA GLN A 81 28.25 -10.88 -11.26
C GLN A 81 27.86 -9.74 -12.23
N ARG A 82 27.57 -10.05 -13.50
CA ARG A 82 27.10 -9.10 -14.50
C ARG A 82 25.82 -9.60 -15.15
N PHE A 83 24.78 -8.78 -15.10
CA PHE A 83 23.44 -9.15 -15.53
C PHE A 83 22.83 -8.08 -16.42
N GLN A 84 22.11 -8.52 -17.45
CA GLN A 84 21.18 -7.68 -18.17
C GLN A 84 19.84 -7.70 -17.44
N ALA A 85 19.45 -6.57 -16.87
CA ALA A 85 18.17 -6.36 -16.21
C ALA A 85 17.15 -5.78 -17.20
N THR A 86 16.01 -6.44 -17.36
CA THR A 86 14.88 -5.93 -18.15
C THR A 86 13.75 -5.54 -17.21
N LEU A 87 13.40 -4.26 -17.20
CA LEU A 87 12.31 -3.67 -16.42
C LEU A 87 11.09 -3.46 -17.33
N ALA A 88 10.03 -4.23 -17.10
CA ALA A 88 8.74 -4.06 -17.74
C ALA A 88 7.76 -3.37 -16.78
N SER A 89 7.08 -2.33 -17.24
CA SER A 89 6.03 -1.63 -16.50
C SER A 89 4.75 -1.61 -17.33
N ASP A 90 3.58 -1.59 -16.70
CA ASP A 90 2.27 -1.78 -17.36
C ASP A 90 2.03 -0.84 -18.56
N ASN A 91 2.59 0.37 -18.53
CA ASN A 91 2.31 1.43 -19.50
C ASN A 91 3.51 1.82 -20.38
N GLY A 92 4.56 0.98 -20.48
CA GLY A 92 5.78 1.33 -21.20
C GLY A 92 6.45 0.16 -21.92
N ALA A 93 7.29 0.48 -22.90
CA ALA A 93 8.18 -0.51 -23.50
C ALA A 93 9.17 -1.04 -22.44
N PRO A 94 9.53 -2.33 -22.48
CA PRO A 94 10.55 -2.88 -21.59
C PRO A 94 11.87 -2.11 -21.76
N ARG A 95 12.44 -1.67 -20.64
CA ARG A 95 13.73 -0.98 -20.61
C ARG A 95 14.82 -1.95 -20.17
N LEU A 96 15.97 -1.91 -20.84
CA LEU A 96 17.10 -2.79 -20.57
C LEU A 96 18.23 -2.01 -19.94
N PHE A 97 18.84 -2.61 -18.92
CA PHE A 97 19.93 -2.04 -18.14
C PHE A 97 21.00 -3.10 -17.89
N GLU A 98 22.25 -2.69 -17.75
CA GLU A 98 23.30 -3.56 -17.27
C GLU A 98 23.53 -3.30 -15.78
N LEU A 99 23.50 -4.37 -15.00
CA LEU A 99 23.79 -4.35 -13.57
C LEU A 99 24.98 -5.23 -13.25
N THR A 100 25.73 -4.80 -12.26
CA THR A 100 26.86 -5.50 -11.67
C THR A 100 26.58 -5.75 -10.19
N GLY A 101 26.92 -6.94 -9.69
CA GLY A 101 26.70 -7.37 -8.32
C GLY A 101 25.99 -8.72 -8.21
N ASP A 102 25.68 -9.10 -6.97
CA ASP A 102 24.97 -10.33 -6.63
C ASP A 102 23.48 -10.08 -6.34
N GLU A 103 23.12 -8.84 -5.99
CA GLU A 103 21.79 -8.43 -5.54
C GLU A 103 21.36 -7.14 -6.24
N PHE A 104 20.07 -6.97 -6.49
CA PHE A 104 19.52 -5.72 -6.99
C PHE A 104 18.69 -5.01 -5.92
N GLN A 105 18.57 -3.69 -6.04
CA GLN A 105 17.71 -2.83 -5.26
C GLN A 105 16.95 -1.90 -6.22
N LEU A 106 15.64 -1.80 -6.02
CA LEU A 106 14.77 -0.89 -6.78
C LEU A 106 14.16 0.14 -5.82
N ASP A 107 14.44 1.41 -6.07
CA ASP A 107 13.94 2.52 -5.27
C ASP A 107 12.75 3.20 -5.94
N ALA A 108 11.78 3.62 -5.14
CA ALA A 108 10.65 4.42 -5.55
C ALA A 108 10.32 5.54 -4.56
N ARG A 109 9.79 6.63 -5.11
CA ARG A 109 9.17 7.70 -4.34
C ARG A 109 7.68 7.50 -4.31
N VAL A 110 7.11 7.46 -3.12
CA VAL A 110 5.69 7.21 -2.91
C VAL A 110 5.07 8.42 -2.23
N LEU A 111 4.02 8.96 -2.86
CA LEU A 111 3.17 9.98 -2.29
C LEU A 111 1.94 9.29 -1.69
N LYS A 112 1.88 9.24 -0.36
CA LYS A 112 0.68 8.75 0.33
C LYS A 112 -0.21 9.90 0.70
N TRP A 113 -1.50 9.73 0.48
CA TRP A 113 -2.50 10.61 1.02
C TRP A 113 -2.77 10.27 2.48
N ARG A 114 -3.09 11.28 3.29
CA ARG A 114 -3.57 11.09 4.65
C ARG A 114 -4.86 10.27 4.63
N ALA A 115 -5.11 9.57 5.74
CA ALA A 115 -6.23 8.64 5.88
C ALA A 115 -7.59 9.20 5.44
N TRP A 116 -7.85 10.49 5.64
CA TRP A 116 -9.10 11.13 5.21
C TRP A 116 -9.21 11.36 3.69
N ALA A 117 -8.09 11.59 2.99
CA ALA A 117 -8.08 11.78 1.54
C ALA A 117 -8.17 10.42 0.81
N ASN A 118 -7.63 9.36 1.40
CA ASN A 118 -7.86 7.99 0.95
C ASN A 118 -9.34 7.58 0.97
N LEU A 119 -10.15 8.13 1.89
CA LEU A 119 -11.61 7.89 1.95
C LEU A 119 -12.34 8.50 0.75
N LEU A 120 -11.74 9.48 0.06
CA LEU A 120 -12.28 10.11 -1.14
C LEU A 120 -11.86 9.39 -2.43
N GLY A 121 -11.17 8.25 -2.33
CA GLY A 121 -10.77 7.43 -3.48
C GLY A 121 -9.47 7.85 -4.16
N PHE A 122 -8.64 8.68 -3.51
CA PHE A 122 -7.30 8.97 -4.01
C PHE A 122 -6.34 7.84 -3.66
N ASP A 123 -5.80 7.16 -4.68
CA ASP A 123 -4.77 6.14 -4.51
C ASP A 123 -3.37 6.75 -4.33
N ALA A 124 -2.44 5.96 -3.79
CA ALA A 124 -1.05 6.38 -3.64
C ALA A 124 -0.40 6.58 -5.02
N LEU A 125 0.27 7.71 -5.19
CA LEU A 125 1.05 7.96 -6.40
C LEU A 125 2.47 7.43 -6.18
N PHE A 126 3.03 6.72 -7.14
CA PHE A 126 4.41 6.24 -7.06
C PHE A 126 5.20 6.62 -8.30
N ARG A 127 6.52 6.67 -8.15
CA ARG A 127 7.47 6.82 -9.24
C ARG A 127 8.72 6.01 -8.93
N LEU A 128 9.17 5.19 -9.87
CA LEU A 128 10.46 4.49 -9.78
C LEU A 128 11.59 5.52 -9.98
N GLU A 129 12.58 5.52 -9.09
CA GLU A 129 13.69 6.49 -9.15
C GLU A 129 15.00 5.86 -9.61
N ARG A 130 15.30 4.66 -9.12
CA ARG A 130 16.65 4.10 -9.25
C ARG A 130 16.65 2.59 -9.19
N LEU A 131 17.44 1.97 -10.06
CA LEU A 131 17.78 0.56 -10.03
C LEU A 131 19.29 0.44 -9.81
N SER A 132 19.71 -0.34 -8.83
CA SER A 132 21.13 -0.54 -8.53
C SER A 132 21.46 -2.00 -8.27
N GLY A 133 22.66 -2.41 -8.65
CA GLY A 133 23.26 -3.66 -8.21
C GLY A 133 24.16 -3.47 -6.99
N ARG A 134 24.28 -4.51 -6.17
CA ARG A 134 25.08 -4.58 -4.95
C ARG A 134 25.81 -5.92 -4.89
N TYR A 135 27.07 -5.90 -4.48
CA TYR A 135 27.84 -7.08 -4.15
C TYR A 135 27.56 -7.50 -2.71
N ARG A 136 27.42 -8.81 -2.49
CA ARG A 136 27.19 -9.37 -1.16
C ARG A 136 28.46 -9.31 -0.31
N ASP A 137 29.61 -9.55 -0.93
CA ASP A 137 30.91 -9.43 -0.29
C ASP A 137 31.33 -7.97 -0.11
N ILE A 138 31.79 -7.63 1.09
CA ILE A 138 32.15 -6.24 1.45
C ILE A 138 33.43 -5.78 0.74
N ALA A 139 34.39 -6.66 0.49
CA ALA A 139 35.61 -6.31 -0.22
C ALA A 139 35.29 -6.00 -1.69
N ASP A 140 34.42 -6.81 -2.30
CA ASP A 140 33.93 -6.58 -3.66
C ASP A 140 33.11 -5.29 -3.74
N GLU A 141 32.17 -5.04 -2.82
CA GLU A 141 31.35 -3.81 -2.81
C GLU A 141 32.19 -2.53 -2.67
N ARG A 142 33.38 -2.62 -2.05
CA ARG A 142 34.28 -1.48 -1.88
C ARG A 142 35.21 -1.22 -3.06
N THR A 143 35.52 -2.25 -3.85
CA THR A 143 36.60 -2.21 -4.84
C THR A 143 36.13 -2.38 -6.26
N ARG A 144 35.03 -3.12 -6.47
CA ARG A 144 34.46 -3.37 -7.80
C ARG A 144 33.55 -2.24 -8.26
N PRO A 145 33.37 -2.07 -9.58
CA PRO A 145 32.44 -1.09 -10.12
C PRO A 145 31.00 -1.36 -9.71
N ARG A 146 30.34 -0.35 -9.14
CA ARG A 146 28.91 -0.36 -8.81
C ARG A 146 28.06 0.02 -10.01
N SER A 147 26.89 -0.59 -10.14
CA SER A 147 25.89 -0.25 -11.15
C SER A 147 24.73 0.49 -10.51
N VAL A 148 24.44 1.70 -11.00
CA VAL A 148 23.34 2.52 -10.52
C VAL A 148 22.74 3.26 -11.70
N VAL A 149 21.48 2.98 -11.99
CA VAL A 149 20.75 3.55 -13.12
C VAL A 149 19.56 4.36 -12.61
N ALA A 150 19.42 5.58 -13.11
CA ALA A 150 18.28 6.43 -12.83
C ALA A 150 17.10 6.04 -13.73
N LEU A 151 15.91 5.90 -13.15
CA LEU A 151 14.68 5.50 -13.85
C LEU A 151 13.73 6.68 -14.11
N ASP A 152 14.07 7.84 -13.56
CA ASP A 152 13.27 9.07 -13.47
C ASP A 152 13.23 9.89 -14.77
N ALA A 153 14.01 9.51 -15.79
CA ALA A 153 14.22 10.32 -16.98
C ALA A 153 13.01 10.39 -17.93
N GLU A 154 12.09 9.41 -17.92
CA GLU A 154 11.07 9.30 -18.98
C GLU A 154 9.73 8.74 -18.46
N GLU A 155 8.93 9.59 -17.81
CA GLU A 155 7.47 9.38 -17.77
C GLU A 155 6.78 10.59 -18.42
N PRO A 156 6.09 10.40 -19.57
CA PRO A 156 5.33 11.47 -20.19
C PRO A 156 4.07 11.76 -19.33
N GLY A 157 4.02 12.93 -18.71
CA GLY A 157 2.85 13.35 -17.94
C GLY A 157 3.06 14.59 -17.07
N VAL A 158 1.95 15.13 -16.55
CA VAL A 158 1.98 16.20 -15.55
C VAL A 158 2.66 15.66 -14.29
N ASN A 159 3.77 16.28 -13.89
CA ASN A 159 4.51 15.90 -12.69
C ASN A 159 3.66 16.21 -11.44
N ALA A 160 2.84 15.24 -11.03
CA ALA A 160 1.97 15.35 -9.87
C ALA A 160 2.76 15.71 -8.60
N PHE A 161 4.02 15.28 -8.49
CA PHE A 161 4.93 15.68 -7.40
C PHE A 161 5.35 17.15 -7.48
N ALA A 162 5.57 17.70 -8.67
CA ALA A 162 5.85 19.12 -8.85
C ALA A 162 4.62 19.99 -8.59
N LEU A 163 3.43 19.54 -8.98
CA LEU A 163 2.17 20.23 -8.72
C LEU A 163 1.81 20.19 -7.22
N ALA A 164 1.97 19.04 -6.57
CA ALA A 164 1.82 18.85 -5.14
C ALA A 164 2.69 19.81 -4.31
N ARG A 165 3.94 20.04 -4.73
CA ARG A 165 4.87 20.98 -4.06
C ARG A 165 4.47 22.44 -4.21
N ARG A 166 3.68 22.80 -5.23
CA ARG A 166 3.28 24.19 -5.51
C ARG A 166 1.99 24.62 -4.79
N LEU A 167 1.24 23.68 -4.19
CA LEU A 167 -0.02 23.97 -3.52
C LEU A 167 0.15 23.94 -1.99
N PRO A 168 0.10 25.09 -1.28
CA PRO A 168 0.40 25.16 0.15
C PRO A 168 -0.58 24.39 1.06
N GLY A 169 -1.79 24.08 0.59
CA GLY A 169 -2.75 23.22 1.31
C GLY A 169 -2.50 21.71 1.17
N TRP A 170 -1.74 21.31 0.15
CA TRP A 170 -1.49 19.91 -0.22
C TRP A 170 -0.50 19.23 0.73
N ALA A 171 0.46 19.99 1.28
CA ALA A 171 1.46 19.49 2.23
C ALA A 171 0.84 18.93 3.52
N LYS A 172 -0.34 19.42 3.93
CA LYS A 172 -1.07 18.88 5.09
C LYS A 172 -1.86 17.61 4.77
N ALA A 173 -2.07 17.28 3.50
CA ALA A 173 -2.85 16.14 3.05
C ALA A 173 -1.97 14.95 2.63
N VAL A 174 -0.65 15.13 2.57
CA VAL A 174 0.29 14.14 2.03
C VAL A 174 1.36 13.74 3.06
N ASP A 175 1.60 12.44 3.16
CA ASP A 175 2.78 11.84 3.79
C ASP A 175 3.67 11.30 2.66
N ALA A 176 4.76 12.01 2.35
CA ALA A 176 5.71 11.58 1.31
C ALA A 176 6.73 10.64 1.95
N ARG A 177 6.86 9.41 1.44
CA ARG A 177 7.83 8.44 1.95
C ARG A 177 8.67 7.86 0.82
N TYR A 178 9.92 7.54 1.16
CA TYR A 178 10.82 6.78 0.32
C TYR A 178 10.51 5.29 0.50
N GLY A 179 10.34 4.55 -0.59
CA GLY A 179 10.11 3.10 -0.57
C GLY A 179 11.17 2.40 -1.40
N SER A 180 11.91 1.48 -0.79
CA SER A 180 12.87 0.63 -1.49
C SER A 180 12.38 -0.80 -1.49
N ALA A 181 12.59 -1.52 -2.60
CA ALA A 181 12.61 -2.98 -2.55
C ALA A 181 13.88 -3.38 -1.82
N THR A 182 13.80 -4.37 -0.93
CA THR A 182 14.98 -4.93 -0.25
C THR A 182 15.98 -5.48 -1.27
N TYR A 183 17.25 -5.64 -0.87
CA TYR A 183 18.25 -6.36 -1.65
C TYR A 183 17.78 -7.77 -1.97
N VAL A 184 17.66 -8.09 -3.26
CA VAL A 184 17.14 -9.38 -3.74
C VAL A 184 18.17 -9.99 -4.71
N PRO A 185 18.45 -11.30 -4.62
CA PRO A 185 19.50 -11.92 -5.43
C PRO A 185 19.21 -11.84 -6.93
N MET A 186 20.22 -11.47 -7.72
CA MET A 186 20.22 -11.64 -9.16
C MET A 186 20.71 -13.04 -9.51
N ALA A 187 20.06 -13.66 -10.49
CA ALA A 187 20.47 -14.95 -11.01
C ALA A 187 20.05 -15.05 -12.48
N ASP A 188 20.72 -15.93 -13.22
CA ASP A 188 20.38 -16.15 -14.62
C ASP A 188 18.93 -16.61 -14.77
N ASN A 189 18.25 -16.04 -15.75
CA ASN A 189 16.83 -16.24 -16.02
C ASN A 189 15.89 -15.97 -14.84
N ALA A 190 16.32 -15.28 -13.77
CA ALA A 190 15.46 -14.95 -12.64
C ALA A 190 14.44 -13.85 -13.00
N ARG A 191 13.20 -13.99 -12.51
CA ARG A 191 12.13 -13.01 -12.70
C ARG A 191 11.47 -12.68 -11.37
N TYR A 192 11.25 -11.40 -11.13
CA TYR A 192 10.63 -10.86 -9.93
C TYR A 192 9.46 -9.94 -10.26
N ASP A 193 8.33 -10.17 -9.60
CA ASP A 193 7.19 -9.25 -9.62
C ASP A 193 7.38 -8.22 -8.52
N ILE A 194 7.35 -6.94 -8.90
CA ILE A 194 7.49 -5.82 -7.99
C ILE A 194 6.11 -5.26 -7.69
N THR A 195 5.74 -5.27 -6.41
CA THR A 195 4.48 -4.71 -5.92
C THR A 195 4.73 -3.62 -4.92
N LEU A 196 3.96 -2.53 -4.99
CA LEU A 196 3.91 -1.50 -3.98
C LEU A 196 2.91 -1.88 -2.89
N THR A 197 3.38 -1.87 -1.65
CA THR A 197 2.59 -2.11 -0.44
C THR A 197 2.49 -0.85 0.41
N GLN A 198 1.76 -0.92 1.52
CA GLN A 198 1.76 0.14 2.52
C GLN A 198 3.13 0.34 3.20
N SER A 199 4.05 -0.62 3.19
CA SER A 199 5.37 -0.46 3.79
C SER A 199 6.46 -0.03 2.81
N GLY A 200 6.24 -0.18 1.51
CA GLY A 200 7.24 0.06 0.47
C GLY A 200 7.10 -0.92 -0.69
N LEU A 201 8.13 -1.01 -1.52
CA LEU A 201 8.18 -2.00 -2.59
C LEU A 201 8.56 -3.37 -2.03
N ILE A 202 7.95 -4.42 -2.60
CA ILE A 202 8.31 -5.81 -2.34
C ILE A 202 8.58 -6.48 -3.68
N ALA A 203 9.69 -7.23 -3.76
CA ALA A 203 10.01 -8.07 -4.90
C ALA A 203 9.69 -9.53 -4.56
N ARG A 204 8.87 -10.19 -5.38
CA ARG A 204 8.50 -11.60 -5.20
C ARG A 204 9.01 -12.45 -6.36
N PRO A 205 9.51 -13.68 -6.10
CA PRO A 205 10.00 -14.54 -7.15
C PRO A 205 8.85 -15.03 -8.03
N ALA A 206 8.87 -14.64 -9.30
CA ALA A 206 7.83 -14.98 -10.28
C ALA A 206 8.10 -16.32 -10.97
N ASN A 207 9.33 -16.85 -10.90
CA ASN A 207 9.71 -18.12 -11.54
C ASN A 207 10.63 -19.00 -10.69
N ALA A 208 10.93 -20.20 -11.18
CA ALA A 208 11.74 -21.18 -10.46
C ALA A 208 13.19 -20.72 -10.25
N ALA A 209 13.79 -20.04 -11.23
CA ALA A 209 15.14 -19.49 -11.10
C ALA A 209 15.24 -18.46 -9.97
N ALA A 210 14.28 -17.53 -9.90
CA ALA A 210 14.19 -16.56 -8.81
C ALA A 210 13.94 -17.21 -7.43
N ARG A 211 13.07 -18.24 -7.37
CA ARG A 211 12.85 -18.99 -6.12
C ARG A 211 14.13 -19.68 -5.64
N ALA A 212 14.82 -20.37 -6.52
CA ALA A 212 16.08 -21.02 -6.21
C ALA A 212 17.18 -20.02 -5.80
N ALA A 213 17.20 -18.82 -6.39
CA ALA A 213 18.12 -17.76 -6.00
C ALA A 213 17.85 -17.26 -4.58
N ILE A 214 16.58 -17.06 -4.21
CA ILE A 214 16.19 -16.67 -2.85
C ILE A 214 16.47 -17.78 -1.83
N GLU A 215 16.26 -19.06 -2.17
CA GLU A 215 16.51 -20.18 -1.25
C GLU A 215 18.00 -20.36 -0.93
N ARG A 216 18.89 -19.91 -1.81
CA ARG A 216 20.36 -19.99 -1.64
C ARG A 216 20.99 -18.71 -1.06
N TRP A 217 20.16 -17.70 -0.79
CA TRP A 217 20.58 -16.37 -0.39
C TRP A 217 20.89 -16.28 1.11
#